data_AF-A0A8T4F3G8-F1
#
_entry.id   AF-A0A8T4F3G8-F1
#
_cell.length_a   1.000
_cell.length_b   1.000
_cell.length_c   1.000
_cell.angle_alpha   90.00
_cell.angle_beta   90.00
_cell.angle_gamma   90.00
#
_symmetry.space_group_name_H-M   'P 1'
#
loop_
_entity.id
_entity.type
_entity.pdbx_description
1 polymer ?
#
loop_
_entity_poly.entity_id
_entity_poly.type
_entity_poly.pdbx_seq_one_letter_code
_entity_poly.pdbx_strand_id
1 'polypeptide(L)'
;MQHRSKKAKSNSSSSSSAEEKPAPSATKAVGPNSIKTKRLDQVVRVGQGPPAADQTVTTHPAPAHTTVDVDVDVDVDAERPADEQTSAAAPNVLRLEVEEAGDDDLRPPVIELTPMVGSPPLDVEIILDPDLVTAERVGDLLRKVDLHTDMESLWRELLAAHVAADPDLGELMATFKWQALEEAVTLAQTAMAYLPLRRREILDRMTDAVKKDALFEIISWLNQISAEGEEAGRLAVREILDSTEEQLRQLPLQRKCELCASVVGSLNTDDVTEQRQALARLYLATELDPEFLEQDRRSRAVVADRLREELRAVIRGWHRLTDAEKLEILEKARAAHAEEFKITDAPPTIVLAQPEKAEFPEDGYFDCTTNIIKISHLSYSWSDLDLTLDLIIHENTHCCQFRLFTRLAFDQEFADAGPMPVQAALFALNWGVGYFMLPFDVFMAQPVERHAWLAGAEMRNLWLAEATAEAHAVLEELETGYGDRLRYSVYNRLSRALESGTATTTALFQMIEEAHAFMAAEQARARDDAARERCVGELLLLKNHPDAQQEIGAIGMLITRARTGINPISTDDLLAQATALRDRVIPRDQGDGNQG
;
A
#
# COMPACT_ATOMS: atom_id res chain seq x y z
N MET A 1 -59.06 -39.16 27.59
CA MET A 1 -58.21 -38.03 27.22
C MET A 1 -56.76 -38.40 27.50
N GLN A 2 -55.99 -38.54 26.40
CA GLN A 2 -54.53 -38.49 26.21
C GLN A 2 -53.65 -38.95 27.40
N HIS A 3 -53.21 -40.22 27.46
CA HIS A 3 -52.05 -40.87 26.80
C HIS A 3 -50.69 -40.23 27.12
N ARG A 4 -49.59 -40.93 27.41
CA ARG A 4 -49.24 -42.31 27.82
C ARG A 4 -47.69 -42.26 27.91
N SER A 5 -47.08 -42.52 29.06
CA SER A 5 -45.64 -42.88 29.13
C SER A 5 -45.54 -44.37 29.48
N LYS A 6 -44.95 -45.17 28.58
CA LYS A 6 -44.72 -46.61 28.78
C LYS A 6 -43.42 -47.06 28.12
N LYS A 7 -42.55 -47.61 28.98
CA LYS A 7 -41.84 -48.90 28.93
C LYS A 7 -40.97 -49.27 27.70
N ALA A 8 -39.66 -49.36 27.97
CA ALA A 8 -38.83 -50.58 28.10
C ALA A 8 -38.90 -51.73 27.07
N LYS A 9 -37.71 -52.20 26.64
CA LYS A 9 -37.22 -53.62 26.51
C LYS A 9 -35.88 -53.62 25.74
N SER A 10 -34.74 -54.06 26.31
CA SER A 10 -34.22 -55.45 26.42
C SER A 10 -34.02 -56.20 25.09
N ASN A 11 -32.78 -56.50 24.68
CA ASN A 11 -32.22 -57.88 24.61
C ASN A 11 -30.96 -58.03 23.73
N SER A 12 -30.06 -58.89 24.24
CA SER A 12 -29.27 -59.95 23.59
C SER A 12 -28.21 -59.64 22.51
N SER A 13 -26.95 -59.82 22.93
CA SER A 13 -25.95 -60.77 22.41
C SER A 13 -26.15 -61.39 21.01
N SER A 14 -25.14 -61.25 20.13
CA SER A 14 -24.42 -62.39 19.54
C SER A 14 -23.22 -61.94 18.69
N SER A 15 -22.19 -62.76 18.76
CA SER A 15 -20.91 -62.74 18.06
C SER A 15 -21.02 -63.08 16.57
N SER A 16 -20.20 -62.48 15.71
CA SER A 16 -19.31 -63.24 14.81
C SER A 16 -18.31 -62.32 14.09
N SER A 17 -17.05 -62.74 14.17
CA SER A 17 -15.86 -62.41 13.40
C SER A 17 -16.07 -62.10 11.90
N ALA A 18 -15.46 -61.02 11.43
CA ALA A 18 -14.93 -60.89 10.07
C ALA A 18 -13.85 -59.78 10.00
N GLU A 19 -12.65 -60.22 9.65
CA GLU A 19 -11.64 -59.56 8.80
C GLU A 19 -11.07 -58.17 9.21
N GLU A 20 -9.86 -58.23 9.77
CA GLU A 20 -8.87 -57.15 9.72
C GLU A 20 -8.44 -56.84 8.27
N LYS A 21 -8.59 -55.59 7.86
CA LYS A 21 -7.73 -54.92 6.88
C LYS A 21 -7.32 -53.55 7.44
N PRO A 22 -6.03 -53.17 7.44
CA PRO A 22 -5.59 -51.90 7.98
C PRO A 22 -5.86 -50.77 6.97
N ALA A 23 -6.52 -49.71 7.43
CA ALA A 23 -6.60 -48.44 6.72
C ALA A 23 -5.32 -47.61 6.99
N PRO A 24 -4.75 -46.91 5.99
CA PRO A 24 -3.56 -46.11 6.14
C PRO A 24 -3.95 -44.70 6.61
N SER A 25 -3.40 -44.22 7.73
CA SER A 25 -3.55 -42.81 8.12
C SER A 25 -2.46 -42.39 9.09
N ALA A 26 -1.43 -41.74 8.55
CA ALA A 26 -0.60 -40.77 9.25
C ALA A 26 0.04 -39.87 8.18
N THR A 27 -0.69 -38.83 7.81
CA THR A 27 -0.18 -37.71 7.02
C THR A 27 0.90 -37.01 7.85
N LYS A 28 2.14 -37.04 7.35
CA LYS A 28 3.25 -36.24 7.89
C LYS A 28 2.88 -34.76 7.81
N ALA A 29 2.95 -34.07 8.94
CA ALA A 29 3.00 -32.62 8.98
C ALA A 29 4.25 -32.16 8.24
N VAL A 30 4.03 -31.40 7.16
CA VAL A 30 5.06 -30.67 6.42
C VAL A 30 5.36 -29.41 7.23
N GLY A 31 6.56 -29.35 7.82
CA GLY A 31 7.06 -28.15 8.49
C GLY A 31 7.39 -27.04 7.47
N PRO A 32 7.40 -25.77 7.88
CA PRO A 32 7.67 -24.65 6.99
C PRO A 32 9.13 -24.68 6.51
N ASN A 33 9.30 -24.42 5.21
CA ASN A 33 10.57 -24.43 4.50
C ASN A 33 11.58 -23.45 5.12
N SER A 34 12.67 -23.99 5.67
CA SER A 34 13.86 -23.21 6.01
C SER A 34 14.52 -22.69 4.73
N ILE A 35 14.52 -21.37 4.55
CA ILE A 35 15.35 -20.69 3.54
C ILE A 35 16.82 -20.91 3.95
N LYS A 36 17.51 -21.82 3.26
CA LYS A 36 18.95 -22.00 3.39
C LYS A 36 19.66 -20.93 2.57
N THR A 37 20.16 -19.89 3.23
CA THR A 37 21.15 -18.97 2.64
C THR A 37 22.44 -19.75 2.38
N LYS A 38 22.73 -20.00 1.10
CA LYS A 38 24.04 -20.52 0.67
C LYS A 38 25.08 -19.41 0.83
N ARG A 39 25.98 -19.57 1.81
CA ARG A 39 27.27 -18.86 1.83
C ARG A 39 28.07 -19.25 0.58
N LEU A 40 28.37 -18.27 -0.25
CA LEU A 40 29.41 -18.36 -1.27
C LEU A 40 30.75 -18.00 -0.60
N ASP A 41 31.53 -19.00 -0.24
CA ASP A 41 32.95 -18.82 0.07
C ASP A 41 33.71 -18.60 -1.25
N GLN A 42 33.96 -17.34 -1.61
CA GLN A 42 34.98 -17.01 -2.60
C GLN A 42 36.33 -16.80 -1.92
N VAL A 43 37.19 -17.79 -2.10
CA VAL A 43 38.62 -17.73 -1.81
C VAL A 43 39.27 -16.75 -2.79
N VAL A 44 39.56 -15.53 -2.37
CA VAL A 44 40.45 -14.61 -3.08
C VAL A 44 41.84 -14.68 -2.46
N ARG A 45 42.79 -15.16 -3.26
CA ARG A 45 44.23 -15.17 -2.93
C ARG A 45 44.76 -13.74 -2.88
N VAL A 46 45.33 -13.39 -1.73
CA VAL A 46 46.09 -12.16 -1.51
C VAL A 46 47.45 -12.27 -2.24
N GLY A 47 47.67 -11.42 -3.24
CA GLY A 47 48.97 -11.15 -3.82
C GLY A 47 49.46 -9.78 -3.36
N GLN A 48 50.59 -9.74 -2.65
CA GLN A 48 51.28 -8.53 -2.23
C GLN A 48 52.12 -7.92 -3.38
N GLY A 49 52.07 -6.60 -3.56
CA GLY A 49 53.02 -5.83 -4.38
C GLY A 49 52.68 -4.32 -4.45
N PRO A 50 53.67 -3.41 -4.54
CA PRO A 50 53.70 -2.13 -3.79
C PRO A 50 53.37 -0.86 -4.64
N PRO A 51 53.36 0.35 -4.04
CA PRO A 51 52.54 1.49 -4.48
C PRO A 51 53.26 2.54 -5.33
N ALA A 52 52.50 3.27 -6.16
CA ALA A 52 52.81 4.59 -6.72
C ALA A 52 51.50 5.15 -7.30
N ALA A 53 50.94 6.24 -6.80
CA ALA A 53 51.30 7.65 -6.97
C ALA A 53 50.31 8.34 -7.94
N ASP A 54 49.84 9.50 -7.49
CA ASP A 54 48.93 10.47 -8.10
C ASP A 54 48.79 10.47 -9.63
N GLN A 55 47.54 10.57 -10.09
CA GLN A 55 47.12 11.65 -10.99
C GLN A 55 45.60 11.69 -11.19
N THR A 56 45.01 12.80 -10.74
CA THR A 56 43.69 13.29 -11.08
C THR A 56 43.63 13.74 -12.55
N VAL A 57 42.68 13.20 -13.32
CA VAL A 57 42.17 13.82 -14.55
C VAL A 57 40.65 13.64 -14.60
N THR A 58 39.94 14.74 -14.37
CA THR A 58 38.51 14.91 -14.62
C THR A 58 38.29 15.28 -16.08
N THR A 59 37.43 14.53 -16.79
CA THR A 59 36.77 14.99 -18.02
C THR A 59 35.34 14.46 -18.06
N HIS A 60 34.37 15.34 -17.82
CA HIS A 60 32.96 15.12 -18.18
C HIS A 60 32.74 15.55 -19.64
N PRO A 61 32.05 14.76 -20.47
CA PRO A 61 31.46 15.26 -21.69
C PRO A 61 30.04 15.81 -21.43
N ALA A 62 29.78 16.98 -22.00
CA ALA A 62 28.48 17.67 -22.00
C ALA A 62 27.44 16.92 -22.86
N PRO A 63 26.13 16.97 -22.53
CA PRO A 63 25.08 16.51 -23.42
C PRO A 63 24.66 17.61 -24.40
N ALA A 64 24.44 17.19 -25.65
CA ALA A 64 23.95 18.01 -26.74
C ALA A 64 22.45 18.30 -26.58
N HIS A 65 22.08 19.58 -26.64
CA HIS A 65 20.69 20.01 -26.78
C HIS A 65 20.19 19.71 -28.19
N THR A 66 19.10 18.94 -28.29
CA THR A 66 18.29 18.83 -29.51
C THR A 66 16.96 19.53 -29.21
N THR A 67 16.76 20.71 -29.79
CA THR A 67 15.48 21.41 -29.84
C THR A 67 14.60 20.74 -30.91
N VAL A 68 13.39 20.37 -30.52
CA VAL A 68 12.31 19.96 -31.44
C VAL A 68 11.21 21.00 -31.27
N ASP A 69 11.01 21.81 -32.31
CA ASP A 69 9.86 22.68 -32.45
C ASP A 69 8.65 21.82 -32.82
N VAL A 70 7.58 21.90 -32.03
CA VAL A 70 6.27 21.32 -32.36
C VAL A 70 5.29 22.48 -32.46
N ASP A 71 4.91 22.79 -33.70
CA ASP A 71 3.78 23.65 -34.01
C ASP A 71 2.48 22.93 -33.62
N VAL A 72 1.68 23.56 -32.75
CA VAL A 72 0.32 23.11 -32.43
C VAL A 72 -0.64 24.14 -32.98
N ASP A 73 -1.32 23.78 -34.07
CA ASP A 73 -2.47 24.50 -34.60
C ASP A 73 -3.66 24.35 -33.63
N VAL A 74 -4.17 25.48 -33.14
CA VAL A 74 -5.40 25.56 -32.34
C VAL A 74 -6.53 26.05 -33.24
N ASP A 75 -7.40 25.13 -33.63
CA ASP A 75 -8.69 25.47 -34.24
C ASP A 75 -9.69 25.87 -33.15
N VAL A 76 -10.11 27.13 -33.22
CA VAL A 76 -11.23 27.70 -32.48
C VAL A 76 -12.38 27.83 -33.48
N ASP A 77 -13.50 27.13 -33.28
CA ASP A 77 -14.79 27.70 -33.63
C ASP A 77 -15.98 27.02 -32.93
N ALA A 78 -17.01 27.85 -32.77
CA ALA A 78 -18.17 27.74 -31.91
C ALA A 78 -19.19 26.65 -32.32
N GLU A 79 -20.04 26.24 -31.37
CA GLU A 79 -21.48 26.56 -31.41
C GLU A 79 -22.24 26.00 -30.20
N ARG A 80 -23.19 26.81 -29.73
CA ARG A 80 -24.16 26.58 -28.65
C ARG A 80 -25.45 26.05 -29.27
N PRO A 81 -26.28 25.25 -28.55
CA PRO A 81 -27.56 25.84 -28.12
C PRO A 81 -28.08 25.36 -26.75
N ALA A 82 -29.10 26.10 -26.28
CA ALA A 82 -29.96 25.89 -25.11
C ALA A 82 -30.81 24.59 -25.23
N ASP A 83 -31.53 24.05 -24.24
CA ASP A 83 -32.27 24.60 -23.09
C ASP A 83 -32.75 23.43 -22.18
N GLU A 84 -33.43 23.78 -21.07
CA GLU A 84 -34.34 22.97 -20.20
C GLU A 84 -33.85 22.30 -18.89
N GLN A 85 -34.02 23.09 -17.81
CA GLN A 85 -34.80 22.81 -16.58
C GLN A 85 -34.98 21.37 -16.07
N THR A 86 -34.50 21.09 -14.85
CA THR A 86 -35.31 20.57 -13.73
C THR A 86 -34.67 20.92 -12.39
N SER A 87 -35.54 21.16 -11.40
CA SER A 87 -35.27 21.72 -10.07
C SER A 87 -35.29 20.63 -8.99
N ALA A 88 -34.27 20.57 -8.12
CA ALA A 88 -34.44 20.17 -6.71
C ALA A 88 -33.19 20.51 -5.84
N ALA A 89 -33.43 21.35 -4.82
CA ALA A 89 -32.83 21.40 -3.47
C ALA A 89 -31.30 21.58 -3.23
N ALA A 90 -30.95 22.83 -2.88
CA ALA A 90 -29.95 23.34 -1.90
C ALA A 90 -28.43 23.13 -2.15
N PRO A 91 -27.50 23.93 -1.56
CA PRO A 91 -27.65 25.05 -0.61
C PRO A 91 -26.94 26.37 -1.03
N ASN A 92 -27.12 27.40 -0.20
CA ASN A 92 -26.55 28.75 -0.22
C ASN A 92 -25.24 28.94 -1.02
N VAL A 93 -25.36 29.59 -2.18
CA VAL A 93 -24.23 30.23 -2.87
C VAL A 93 -24.51 31.73 -2.91
N LEU A 94 -23.65 32.50 -2.25
CA LEU A 94 -23.57 33.95 -2.37
C LEU A 94 -23.30 34.32 -3.83
N ARG A 95 -24.26 35.00 -4.46
CA ARG A 95 -24.13 35.52 -5.82
C ARG A 95 -23.47 36.90 -5.73
N LEU A 96 -22.24 37.01 -6.24
CA LEU A 96 -21.59 38.28 -6.52
C LEU A 96 -22.18 38.84 -7.81
N GLU A 97 -22.94 39.93 -7.71
CA GLU A 97 -23.22 40.81 -8.86
C GLU A 97 -22.12 41.87 -8.89
N VAL A 98 -21.28 41.83 -9.93
CA VAL A 98 -20.31 42.87 -10.23
C VAL A 98 -20.98 43.79 -11.24
N GLU A 99 -21.40 44.97 -10.80
CA GLU A 99 -21.67 46.08 -11.72
C GLU A 99 -20.32 46.66 -12.16
N GLU A 100 -20.11 46.75 -13.48
CA GLU A 100 -18.99 47.50 -14.06
C GLU A 100 -19.16 48.99 -13.75
N ALA A 101 -18.32 49.51 -12.87
CA ALA A 101 -18.11 50.95 -12.68
C ALA A 101 -16.75 51.33 -13.26
N GLY A 102 -16.76 52.35 -14.12
CA GLY A 102 -15.62 52.84 -14.86
C GLY A 102 -14.53 53.52 -14.02
N ASP A 103 -13.45 53.83 -14.73
CA ASP A 103 -12.21 54.45 -14.26
C ASP A 103 -12.41 55.64 -13.29
N ASP A 104 -11.43 55.75 -12.39
CA ASP A 104 -11.17 56.85 -11.43
C ASP A 104 -12.04 56.92 -10.16
N ASP A 105 -11.77 56.05 -9.17
CA ASP A 105 -11.47 56.46 -7.79
C ASP A 105 -11.14 55.27 -6.86
N LEU A 106 -9.95 55.28 -6.26
CA LEU A 106 -9.51 54.29 -5.27
C LEU A 106 -10.05 54.62 -3.88
N ARG A 107 -11.18 54.01 -3.47
CA ARG A 107 -11.52 53.81 -2.05
C ARG A 107 -12.18 52.45 -1.82
N PRO A 108 -11.80 51.69 -0.78
CA PRO A 108 -12.53 50.48 -0.40
C PRO A 108 -13.91 50.82 0.20
N PRO A 109 -14.92 49.96 0.00
CA PRO A 109 -16.27 50.18 0.53
C PRO A 109 -16.31 50.05 2.05
N VAL A 110 -16.96 51.00 2.71
CA VAL A 110 -17.31 50.96 4.14
C VAL A 110 -18.61 50.16 4.28
N ILE A 111 -18.55 49.01 4.95
CA ILE A 111 -19.73 48.26 5.36
C ILE A 111 -20.14 48.77 6.75
N GLU A 112 -21.21 49.55 6.84
CA GLU A 112 -21.87 49.86 8.11
C GLU A 112 -22.94 48.81 8.40
N LEU A 113 -22.77 48.07 9.50
CA LEU A 113 -23.79 47.18 10.06
C LEU A 113 -24.48 47.89 11.23
N THR A 114 -25.76 48.20 11.06
CA THR A 114 -26.64 48.71 12.13
C THR A 114 -27.05 47.56 13.04
N PRO A 115 -26.83 47.63 14.37
CA PRO A 115 -27.23 46.55 15.27
C PRO A 115 -28.73 46.58 15.56
N MET A 116 -29.37 45.40 15.49
CA MET A 116 -30.70 45.17 16.06
C MET A 116 -30.62 45.09 17.59
N VAL A 117 -31.51 45.83 18.24
CA VAL A 117 -31.72 45.88 19.68
C VAL A 117 -32.52 44.67 20.17
N GLY A 118 -32.10 44.05 21.27
CA GLY A 118 -33.06 43.41 22.19
C GLY A 118 -32.62 42.15 22.96
N SER A 119 -31.76 42.30 23.97
CA SER A 119 -31.91 41.63 25.28
C SER A 119 -31.02 42.35 26.30
N PRO A 120 -31.45 42.50 27.57
CA PRO A 120 -30.72 43.30 28.55
C PRO A 120 -29.35 42.68 28.83
N PRO A 121 -28.30 43.50 29.07
CA PRO A 121 -26.99 42.97 29.42
C PRO A 121 -27.12 42.26 30.78
N LEU A 122 -26.78 40.98 30.77
CA LEU A 122 -26.20 40.37 31.95
C LEU A 122 -24.81 40.99 32.05
N ASP A 123 -24.64 41.93 32.99
CA ASP A 123 -23.32 42.32 33.47
C ASP A 123 -22.71 41.12 34.19
N VAL A 124 -22.25 40.15 33.40
CA VAL A 124 -21.19 39.25 33.82
C VAL A 124 -19.93 39.90 33.29
N GLU A 125 -19.26 40.63 34.17
CA GLU A 125 -17.85 40.90 34.02
C GLU A 125 -17.16 39.52 34.02
N ILE A 126 -17.08 38.88 32.84
CA ILE A 126 -16.19 37.74 32.66
C ILE A 126 -14.81 38.37 32.65
N ILE A 127 -14.24 38.50 33.85
CA ILE A 127 -12.80 38.60 34.04
C ILE A 127 -12.28 37.26 33.52
N LEU A 128 -12.06 37.17 32.20
CA LEU A 128 -11.24 36.12 31.63
C LEU A 128 -9.85 36.44 32.13
N ASP A 129 -9.45 35.71 33.17
CA ASP A 129 -8.08 35.70 33.63
C ASP A 129 -7.19 35.36 32.42
N PRO A 130 -6.34 36.29 31.94
CA PRO A 130 -5.46 36.06 30.81
C PRO A 130 -4.61 34.80 31.00
N ASP A 131 -4.28 34.45 32.24
CA ASP A 131 -3.52 33.25 32.59
C ASP A 131 -4.31 31.97 32.30
N LEU A 132 -5.65 31.99 32.46
CA LEU A 132 -6.53 30.85 32.21
C LEU A 132 -6.72 30.59 30.70
N VAL A 133 -6.88 31.67 29.91
CA VAL A 133 -6.95 31.59 28.43
C VAL A 133 -5.62 31.13 27.85
N THR A 134 -4.50 31.53 28.46
CA THR A 134 -3.16 31.09 28.07
C THR A 134 -2.95 29.61 28.42
N ALA A 135 -3.39 29.16 29.60
CA ALA A 135 -3.25 27.77 30.01
C ALA A 135 -4.10 26.79 29.17
N GLU A 136 -5.33 27.17 28.81
CA GLU A 136 -6.19 26.36 27.94
C GLU A 136 -5.62 26.30 26.52
N ARG A 137 -5.13 27.44 25.99
CA ARG A 137 -4.50 27.50 24.68
C ARG A 137 -3.15 26.77 24.62
N VAL A 138 -2.33 26.85 25.66
CA VAL A 138 -1.08 26.07 25.80
C VAL A 138 -1.39 24.59 25.94
N GLY A 139 -2.39 24.21 26.74
CA GLY A 139 -2.84 22.81 26.84
C GLY A 139 -3.35 22.26 25.50
N ASP A 140 -4.15 23.03 24.78
CA ASP A 140 -4.64 22.66 23.45
C ASP A 140 -3.53 22.60 22.41
N LEU A 141 -2.54 23.49 22.49
CA LEU A 141 -1.37 23.46 21.63
C LEU A 141 -0.50 22.25 21.95
N LEU A 142 -0.17 21.98 23.22
CA LEU A 142 0.58 20.79 23.63
C LEU A 142 -0.11 19.48 23.24
N ARG A 143 -1.46 19.43 23.22
CA ARG A 143 -2.24 18.28 22.71
C ARG A 143 -2.19 18.14 21.19
N LYS A 144 -2.08 19.25 20.46
CA LYS A 144 -1.98 19.29 18.99
C LYS A 144 -0.54 19.11 18.49
N VAL A 145 0.44 19.33 19.36
CA VAL A 145 1.86 19.18 19.06
C VAL A 145 2.20 17.70 18.94
N ASP A 146 2.58 17.31 17.73
CA ASP A 146 3.25 16.04 17.53
C ASP A 146 4.71 16.17 17.99
N LEU A 147 5.39 15.05 18.32
CA LEU A 147 6.78 15.03 18.78
C LEU A 147 7.76 15.67 17.77
N HIS A 148 7.30 15.91 16.54
CA HIS A 148 8.05 16.46 15.41
C HIS A 148 7.61 17.87 14.96
N THR A 149 6.58 18.46 15.58
CA THR A 149 6.21 19.84 15.27
C THR A 149 7.29 20.79 15.78
N ASP A 150 7.75 21.71 14.92
CA ASP A 150 8.69 22.76 15.29
C ASP A 150 8.03 23.70 16.31
N MET A 151 8.21 23.36 17.59
CA MET A 151 7.72 24.13 18.70
C MET A 151 8.27 25.55 18.65
N GLU A 152 9.43 25.81 18.05
CA GLU A 152 9.96 27.16 17.89
C GLU A 152 9.01 28.03 17.06
N SER A 153 8.40 27.49 16.01
CA SER A 153 7.42 28.21 15.19
C SER A 153 6.09 28.45 15.92
N LEU A 154 5.55 27.41 16.57
CA LEU A 154 4.30 27.50 17.35
C LEU A 154 4.46 28.47 18.54
N TRP A 155 5.66 28.48 19.12
CA TRP A 155 6.10 29.34 20.21
C TRP A 155 6.27 30.78 19.75
N ARG A 156 6.84 31.03 18.57
CA ARG A 156 6.90 32.37 17.96
C ARG A 156 5.49 32.93 17.72
N GLU A 157 4.52 32.10 17.33
CA GLU A 157 3.13 32.54 17.16
C GLU A 157 2.46 32.90 18.49
N LEU A 158 2.64 32.06 19.53
CA LEU A 158 2.14 32.36 20.88
C LEU A 158 2.77 33.63 21.45
N LEU A 159 4.09 33.78 21.33
CA LEU A 159 4.83 34.95 21.79
C LEU A 159 4.38 36.21 21.05
N ALA A 160 4.21 36.15 19.72
CA ALA A 160 3.74 37.27 18.92
C ALA A 160 2.32 37.69 19.32
N ALA A 161 1.44 36.73 19.62
CA ALA A 161 0.07 37.02 20.04
C ALA A 161 0.00 37.67 21.43
N HIS A 162 0.85 37.25 22.38
CA HIS A 162 0.87 37.78 23.74
C HIS A 162 1.57 39.13 23.87
N VAL A 163 2.73 39.30 23.21
CA VAL A 163 3.46 40.58 23.20
C VAL A 163 2.65 41.70 22.55
N ALA A 164 1.78 41.36 21.59
CA ALA A 164 0.87 42.31 20.97
C ALA A 164 -0.28 42.77 21.89
N ALA A 165 -0.60 42.00 22.95
CA ALA A 165 -1.76 42.25 23.80
C ALA A 165 -1.46 43.09 25.06
N ASP A 166 -0.24 43.00 25.62
CA ASP A 166 0.14 43.78 26.81
C ASP A 166 1.67 44.04 26.88
N PRO A 167 2.13 45.27 26.54
CA PRO A 167 3.55 45.63 26.53
C PRO A 167 4.23 45.61 27.90
N ASP A 168 3.48 45.88 28.99
CA ASP A 168 4.02 45.98 30.35
C ASP A 168 4.09 44.60 31.02
N LEU A 169 3.18 43.68 30.66
CA LEU A 169 3.27 42.26 31.00
C LEU A 169 4.47 41.58 30.33
N GLY A 170 4.86 42.07 29.15
CA GLY A 170 6.01 41.63 28.37
C GLY A 170 7.38 41.87 29.02
N GLU A 171 7.49 42.71 30.05
CA GLU A 171 8.74 42.98 30.78
C GLU A 171 8.83 42.18 32.11
N LEU A 172 7.68 41.83 32.71
CA LEU A 172 7.60 41.13 34.00
C LEU A 172 7.45 39.60 33.87
N MET A 173 6.78 39.12 32.81
CA MET A 173 6.84 37.71 32.41
C MET A 173 8.18 37.34 31.77
N ALA A 174 9.00 38.34 31.41
CA ALA A 174 10.08 38.28 30.44
C ALA A 174 11.34 37.49 30.81
N THR A 175 11.49 36.95 32.02
CA THR A 175 12.72 36.19 32.35
C THR A 175 12.47 34.94 33.16
N PHE A 176 12.03 35.01 34.42
CA PHE A 176 12.03 33.82 35.29
C PHE A 176 10.88 32.84 35.02
N LYS A 177 9.64 33.31 34.94
CA LYS A 177 8.49 32.42 34.63
C LYS A 177 8.59 31.86 33.21
N TRP A 178 9.10 32.67 32.29
CA TRP A 178 9.34 32.26 30.92
C TRP A 178 10.43 31.18 30.81
N GLN A 179 11.59 31.39 31.44
CA GLN A 179 12.65 30.38 31.49
C GLN A 179 12.17 29.08 32.13
N ALA A 180 11.38 29.16 33.20
CA ALA A 180 10.80 27.97 33.83
C ALA A 180 9.80 27.26 32.90
N LEU A 181 8.97 28.00 32.15
CA LEU A 181 8.05 27.41 31.19
C LEU A 181 8.80 26.74 30.03
N GLU A 182 9.82 27.41 29.48
CA GLU A 182 10.69 26.89 28.43
C GLU A 182 11.39 25.60 28.89
N GLU A 183 12.00 25.61 30.07
CA GLU A 183 12.62 24.44 30.68
C GLU A 183 11.60 23.30 30.88
N ALA A 184 10.42 23.60 31.42
CA ALA A 184 9.37 22.60 31.62
C ALA A 184 8.91 21.97 30.29
N VAL A 185 8.75 22.78 29.24
CA VAL A 185 8.37 22.29 27.90
C VAL A 185 9.48 21.42 27.30
N THR A 186 10.75 21.86 27.34
CA THR A 186 11.88 21.07 26.84
C THR A 186 12.01 19.74 27.57
N LEU A 187 11.88 19.74 28.91
CA LEU A 187 11.90 18.52 29.72
C LEU A 187 10.69 17.62 29.42
N ALA A 188 9.50 18.19 29.22
CA ALA A 188 8.31 17.42 28.87
C ALA A 188 8.44 16.77 27.48
N GLN A 189 8.98 17.49 26.49
CA GLN A 189 9.25 16.92 25.16
C GLN A 189 10.23 15.78 25.23
N THR A 190 11.34 15.98 25.95
CA THR A 190 12.35 14.94 26.19
C THR A 190 11.70 13.73 26.85
N ALA A 191 10.97 13.93 27.95
CA ALA A 191 10.27 12.87 28.65
C ALA A 191 9.25 12.14 27.76
N MET A 192 8.47 12.84 26.93
CA MET A 192 7.52 12.20 26.02
C MET A 192 8.19 11.40 24.90
N ALA A 193 9.38 11.80 24.45
CA ALA A 193 10.15 11.06 23.46
C ALA A 193 10.72 9.74 24.04
N TYR A 194 11.20 9.76 25.28
CA TYR A 194 11.78 8.58 25.95
C TYR A 194 10.76 7.75 26.75
N LEU A 195 9.61 8.32 27.10
CA LEU A 195 8.53 7.67 27.85
C LEU A 195 7.20 7.79 27.09
N PRO A 196 7.10 7.27 25.85
CA PRO A 196 5.93 7.49 24.99
C PRO A 196 4.63 6.95 25.60
N LEU A 197 4.70 5.90 26.43
CA LEU A 197 3.53 5.35 27.15
C LEU A 197 3.01 6.25 28.28
N ARG A 198 3.80 7.25 28.72
CA ARG A 198 3.42 8.23 29.74
C ARG A 198 3.02 9.58 29.14
N ARG A 199 2.91 9.69 27.81
CA ARG A 199 2.64 10.94 27.10
C ARG A 199 1.43 11.70 27.66
N ARG A 200 0.30 11.00 27.87
CA ARG A 200 -0.91 11.63 28.44
C ARG A 200 -0.69 12.12 29.87
N GLU A 201 -0.06 11.34 30.74
CA GLU A 201 0.24 11.76 32.11
C GLU A 201 1.09 13.04 32.12
N ILE A 202 2.12 13.10 31.25
CA ILE A 202 2.97 14.27 31.11
C ILE A 202 2.17 15.49 30.64
N LEU A 203 1.34 15.34 29.61
CA LEU A 203 0.50 16.43 29.07
C LEU A 203 -0.53 16.94 30.09
N ASP A 204 -1.19 16.02 30.80
CA ASP A 204 -2.18 16.36 31.82
C ASP A 204 -1.53 17.12 32.98
N ARG A 205 -0.37 16.66 33.46
CA ARG A 205 0.38 17.36 34.52
C ARG A 205 0.98 18.69 34.07
N MET A 206 1.48 18.78 32.83
CA MET A 206 1.93 20.06 32.25
C MET A 206 0.78 21.06 32.20
N THR A 207 -0.39 20.63 31.72
CA THR A 207 -1.59 21.47 31.67
C THR A 207 -2.00 21.95 33.07
N ASP A 208 -2.00 21.04 34.04
CA ASP A 208 -2.31 21.36 35.43
C ASP A 208 -1.29 22.32 36.06
N ALA A 209 0.00 22.14 35.77
CA ALA A 209 1.06 22.98 36.30
C ALA A 209 0.99 24.41 35.75
N VAL A 210 0.70 24.58 34.45
CA VAL A 210 0.47 25.90 33.85
C VAL A 210 -0.76 26.56 34.48
N LYS A 211 -1.87 25.83 34.66
CA LYS A 211 -3.09 26.36 35.29
C LYS A 211 -2.91 26.78 36.75
N LYS A 212 -2.00 26.12 37.48
CA LYS A 212 -1.79 26.32 38.92
C LYS A 212 -0.55 27.17 39.22
N ASP A 213 0.12 27.73 38.21
CA ASP A 213 1.40 28.45 38.34
C ASP A 213 2.49 27.60 39.07
N ALA A 214 2.48 26.28 38.85
CA ALA A 214 3.29 25.29 39.55
C ALA A 214 4.47 24.77 38.68
N LEU A 215 5.10 25.64 37.88
CA LEU A 215 6.13 25.26 36.91
C LEU A 215 7.34 24.56 37.55
N PHE A 216 7.77 24.98 38.74
CA PHE A 216 8.89 24.32 39.43
C PHE A 216 8.55 22.90 39.92
N GLU A 217 7.29 22.65 40.29
CA GLU A 217 6.86 21.31 40.71
C GLU A 217 6.86 20.35 39.53
N ILE A 218 6.40 20.79 38.35
CA ILE A 218 6.42 19.96 37.15
C ILE A 218 7.85 19.72 36.64
N ILE A 219 8.75 20.72 36.68
CA ILE A 219 10.18 20.53 36.37
C ILE A 219 10.79 19.48 37.29
N SER A 220 10.56 19.59 38.61
CA SER A 220 11.06 18.61 39.58
C SER A 220 10.51 17.20 39.30
N TRP A 221 9.23 17.09 38.95
CA TRP A 221 8.62 15.81 38.63
C TRP A 221 9.16 15.21 37.32
N LEU A 222 9.34 16.02 36.26
CA LEU A 222 9.90 15.59 34.97
C LEU A 222 11.33 15.05 35.13
N ASN A 223 12.15 15.72 35.95
CA ASN A 223 13.48 15.25 36.30
C ASN A 223 13.43 13.93 37.10
N GLN A 224 12.50 13.82 38.06
CA GLN A 224 12.33 12.60 38.84
C GLN A 224 11.95 11.41 37.96
N ILE A 225 10.93 11.54 37.09
CA ILE A 225 10.50 10.42 36.23
C ILE A 225 11.58 10.02 35.22
N SER A 226 12.42 10.96 34.80
CA SER A 226 13.56 10.68 33.92
C SER A 226 14.62 9.86 34.66
N ALA A 227 14.95 10.23 35.91
CA ALA A 227 15.88 9.48 36.75
C ALA A 227 15.36 8.07 37.11
N GLU A 228 14.05 7.94 37.37
CA GLU A 228 13.41 6.63 37.58
C GLU A 228 13.50 5.75 36.32
N GLY A 229 13.29 6.34 35.14
CA GLY A 229 13.43 5.67 33.85
C GLY A 229 14.85 5.17 33.59
N GLU A 230 15.86 5.98 33.90
CA GLU A 230 17.27 5.59 33.79
C GLU A 230 17.61 4.37 34.66
N GLU A 231 17.22 4.37 35.94
CA GLU A 231 17.48 3.24 36.83
C GLU A 231 16.76 1.97 36.36
N ALA A 232 15.48 2.08 35.99
CA ALA A 232 14.70 0.97 35.48
C ALA A 232 15.31 0.39 34.18
N GLY A 233 15.76 1.27 33.27
CA GLY A 233 16.41 0.86 32.04
C GLY A 233 17.73 0.14 32.27
N ARG A 234 18.57 0.59 33.20
CA ARG A 234 19.81 -0.11 33.55
C ARG A 234 19.56 -1.54 34.03
N LEU A 235 18.52 -1.75 34.84
CA LEU A 235 18.13 -3.08 35.32
C LEU A 235 17.59 -3.94 34.16
N ALA A 236 16.76 -3.36 33.29
CA ALA A 236 16.21 -4.05 32.12
C ALA A 236 17.29 -4.45 31.11
N VAL A 237 18.27 -3.57 30.83
CA VAL A 237 19.41 -3.87 29.95
C VAL A 237 20.15 -5.10 30.46
N ARG A 238 20.48 -5.15 31.77
CA ARG A 238 21.13 -6.33 32.36
C ARG A 238 20.29 -7.58 32.25
N GLU A 239 19.00 -7.51 32.60
CA GLU A 239 18.08 -8.65 32.47
C GLU A 239 18.06 -9.20 31.04
N ILE A 240 18.02 -8.34 30.03
CA ILE A 240 18.02 -8.75 28.62
C ILE A 240 19.38 -9.32 28.20
N LEU A 241 20.46 -8.64 28.55
CA LEU A 241 21.81 -9.03 28.13
C LEU A 241 22.29 -10.32 28.81
N ASP A 242 21.88 -10.56 30.06
CA ASP A 242 22.22 -11.78 30.81
C ASP A 242 21.30 -12.97 30.46
N SER A 243 20.15 -12.72 29.85
CA SER A 243 19.23 -13.78 29.40
C SER A 243 19.74 -14.46 28.13
N THR A 244 19.41 -15.74 27.96
CA THR A 244 19.56 -16.45 26.68
C THR A 244 18.43 -16.10 25.71
N GLU A 245 18.64 -16.34 24.42
CA GLU A 245 17.61 -16.09 23.39
C GLU A 245 16.31 -16.89 23.67
N GLU A 246 16.44 -18.14 24.11
CA GLU A 246 15.28 -18.98 24.44
C GLU A 246 14.51 -18.44 25.65
N GLN A 247 15.22 -17.96 26.69
CA GLN A 247 14.58 -17.32 27.84
C GLN A 247 13.82 -16.07 27.41
N LEU A 248 14.41 -15.22 26.56
CA LEU A 248 13.74 -14.03 26.03
C LEU A 248 12.50 -14.41 25.21
N ARG A 249 12.59 -15.42 24.33
CA ARG A 249 11.44 -15.88 23.53
C ARG A 249 10.28 -16.35 24.40
N GLN A 250 10.58 -17.05 25.50
CA GLN A 250 9.59 -17.58 26.45
C GLN A 250 8.93 -16.51 27.34
N LEU A 251 9.46 -15.28 27.39
CA LEU A 251 8.83 -14.20 28.16
C LEU A 251 7.43 -13.88 27.60
N PRO A 252 6.43 -13.64 28.48
CA PRO A 252 5.14 -13.10 28.05
C PRO A 252 5.31 -11.76 27.30
N LEU A 253 4.46 -11.51 26.30
CA LEU A 253 4.53 -10.28 25.50
C LEU A 253 4.47 -9.01 26.36
N GLN A 254 3.63 -9.02 27.39
CA GLN A 254 3.53 -7.93 28.37
C GLN A 254 4.89 -7.64 29.03
N ARG A 255 5.63 -8.68 29.45
CA ARG A 255 6.95 -8.50 30.07
C ARG A 255 7.97 -7.97 29.07
N LYS A 256 7.92 -8.41 27.81
CA LYS A 256 8.76 -7.86 26.73
C LYS A 256 8.46 -6.37 26.52
N CYS A 257 7.19 -5.98 26.54
CA CYS A 257 6.78 -4.58 26.46
C CYS A 257 7.32 -3.74 27.63
N GLU A 258 7.22 -4.23 28.87
CA GLU A 258 7.77 -3.56 30.06
C GLU A 258 9.29 -3.38 29.99
N LEU A 259 10.01 -4.42 29.56
CA LEU A 259 11.46 -4.36 29.35
C LEU A 259 11.82 -3.35 28.26
N CYS A 260 11.11 -3.36 27.13
CA CYS A 260 11.29 -2.37 26.07
C CYS A 260 11.04 -0.95 26.57
N ALA A 261 9.96 -0.73 27.34
CA ALA A 261 9.65 0.58 27.92
C ALA A 261 10.74 1.08 28.86
N SER A 262 11.28 0.18 29.68
CA SER A 262 12.36 0.52 30.61
C SER A 262 13.65 0.89 29.86
N VAL A 263 14.04 0.11 28.84
CA VAL A 263 15.25 0.42 28.07
C VAL A 263 15.09 1.72 27.28
N VAL A 264 13.94 1.92 26.62
CA VAL A 264 13.65 3.15 25.86
C VAL A 264 13.67 4.39 26.77
N GLY A 265 13.13 4.28 27.99
CA GLY A 265 13.18 5.32 29.01
C GLY A 265 14.59 5.73 29.46
N SER A 266 15.60 4.89 29.21
CA SER A 266 17.01 5.16 29.56
C SER A 266 17.89 5.63 28.41
N LEU A 267 17.37 5.71 27.17
CA LEU A 267 18.14 6.09 25.97
C LEU A 267 18.64 7.55 25.96
N ASN A 268 18.30 8.34 26.98
CA ASN A 268 18.78 9.70 27.20
C ASN A 268 20.14 9.76 27.94
N THR A 269 20.79 8.62 28.19
CA THR A 269 22.05 8.52 28.94
C THR A 269 23.26 8.25 28.03
N ASP A 270 24.47 8.34 28.58
CA ASP A 270 25.72 8.18 27.83
C ASP A 270 25.93 6.75 27.26
N ASP A 271 25.26 5.73 27.81
CA ASP A 271 25.42 4.31 27.40
C ASP A 271 24.37 3.84 26.38
N VAL A 272 24.24 4.61 25.30
CA VAL A 272 23.31 4.31 24.20
C VAL A 272 23.64 2.97 23.52
N THR A 273 24.89 2.49 23.61
CA THR A 273 25.34 1.28 22.91
C THR A 273 24.79 0.02 23.56
N GLU A 274 24.93 -0.16 24.88
CA GLU A 274 24.37 -1.33 25.57
C GLU A 274 22.85 -1.38 25.47
N GLN A 275 22.19 -0.22 25.55
CA GLN A 275 20.74 -0.09 25.40
C GLN A 275 20.26 -0.52 24.01
N ARG A 276 20.91 -0.04 22.95
CA ARG A 276 20.61 -0.47 21.58
C ARG A 276 20.86 -1.96 21.37
N GLN A 277 21.92 -2.51 21.97
CA GLN A 277 22.18 -3.95 21.93
C GLN A 277 21.10 -4.76 22.64
N ALA A 278 20.62 -4.29 23.80
CA ALA A 278 19.52 -4.91 24.53
C ALA A 278 18.22 -4.87 23.72
N LEU A 279 17.85 -3.71 23.15
CA LEU A 279 16.67 -3.60 22.28
C LEU A 279 16.77 -4.53 21.07
N ALA A 280 17.92 -4.57 20.40
CA ALA A 280 18.14 -5.46 19.26
C ALA A 280 17.88 -6.93 19.61
N ARG A 281 18.41 -7.40 20.74
CA ARG A 281 18.18 -8.77 21.21
C ARG A 281 16.73 -9.02 21.60
N LEU A 282 16.09 -8.05 22.24
CA LEU A 282 14.69 -8.16 22.64
C LEU A 282 13.76 -8.21 21.43
N TYR A 283 13.97 -7.37 20.41
CA TYR A 283 13.17 -7.35 19.18
C TYR A 283 13.28 -8.64 18.39
N LEU A 284 14.49 -9.19 18.23
CA LEU A 284 14.68 -10.51 17.61
C LEU A 284 13.89 -11.63 18.32
N ALA A 285 13.69 -11.51 19.64
CA ALA A 285 12.94 -12.47 20.46
C ALA A 285 11.45 -12.12 20.65
N THR A 286 10.98 -10.98 20.13
CA THR A 286 9.60 -10.50 20.29
C THR A 286 8.78 -10.87 19.06
N GLU A 287 7.70 -11.62 19.24
CA GLU A 287 6.72 -11.89 18.18
C GLU A 287 5.54 -10.94 18.34
N LEU A 288 4.82 -10.70 17.24
CA LEU A 288 3.55 -9.97 17.28
C LEU A 288 2.50 -10.82 17.98
N ASP A 289 1.53 -10.18 18.62
CA ASP A 289 0.46 -10.90 19.30
C ASP A 289 -0.32 -11.81 18.31
N PRO A 290 -0.55 -13.10 18.61
CA PRO A 290 -1.23 -14.02 17.69
C PRO A 290 -2.69 -13.66 17.38
N GLU A 291 -3.42 -13.10 18.35
CA GLU A 291 -4.81 -12.67 18.15
C GLU A 291 -4.85 -11.41 17.28
N PHE A 292 -3.92 -10.49 17.51
CA PHE A 292 -3.70 -9.33 16.64
C PHE A 292 -3.42 -9.77 15.20
N LEU A 293 -2.46 -10.68 14.98
CA LEU A 293 -2.10 -11.19 13.66
C LEU A 293 -3.27 -11.86 12.93
N GLU A 294 -4.11 -12.60 13.65
CA GLU A 294 -5.27 -13.25 13.06
C GLU A 294 -6.35 -12.24 12.65
N GLN A 295 -6.58 -11.20 13.46
CA GLN A 295 -7.48 -10.10 13.08
C GLN A 295 -6.95 -9.34 11.85
N ASP A 296 -5.68 -8.98 11.89
CA ASP A 296 -4.95 -8.27 10.85
C ASP A 296 -4.93 -9.05 9.52
N ARG A 297 -4.73 -10.37 9.56
CA ARG A 297 -4.86 -11.26 8.38
C ARG A 297 -6.26 -11.23 7.78
N ARG A 298 -7.32 -11.28 8.60
CA ARG A 298 -8.72 -11.24 8.11
C ARG A 298 -9.01 -9.91 7.42
N SER A 299 -8.59 -8.81 8.04
CA SER A 299 -8.74 -7.48 7.47
C SER A 299 -8.01 -7.36 6.12
N ARG A 300 -6.76 -7.84 6.01
CA ARG A 300 -6.06 -7.89 4.72
C ARG A 300 -6.77 -8.71 3.65
N ALA A 301 -7.37 -9.84 4.01
CA ALA A 301 -8.13 -10.65 3.06
C ALA A 301 -9.33 -9.87 2.49
N VAL A 302 -10.03 -9.08 3.32
CA VAL A 302 -11.12 -8.20 2.88
C VAL A 302 -10.62 -7.12 1.93
N VAL A 303 -9.49 -6.48 2.25
CA VAL A 303 -8.86 -5.46 1.38
C VAL A 303 -8.49 -6.08 0.03
N ALA A 304 -7.84 -7.24 0.03
CA ALA A 304 -7.46 -7.95 -1.18
C ALA A 304 -8.69 -8.32 -2.04
N ASP A 305 -9.75 -8.83 -1.41
CA ASP A 305 -10.99 -9.17 -2.09
C ASP A 305 -11.64 -7.96 -2.77
N ARG A 306 -11.62 -6.79 -2.12
CA ARG A 306 -12.18 -5.55 -2.66
C ARG A 306 -11.39 -5.02 -3.85
N LEU A 307 -10.07 -5.15 -3.81
CA LEU A 307 -9.20 -4.64 -4.88
C LEU A 307 -9.04 -5.61 -6.05
N ARG A 308 -9.47 -6.88 -5.89
CA ARG A 308 -9.24 -7.97 -6.85
C ARG A 308 -9.58 -7.62 -8.29
N GLU A 309 -10.80 -7.20 -8.58
CA GLU A 309 -11.24 -6.99 -9.96
C GLU A 309 -10.55 -5.78 -10.62
N GLU A 310 -10.34 -4.72 -9.86
CA GLU A 310 -9.70 -3.51 -10.36
C GLU A 310 -8.21 -3.73 -10.67
N LEU A 311 -7.48 -4.30 -9.72
CA LEU A 311 -6.06 -4.59 -9.90
C LEU A 311 -5.85 -5.67 -10.99
N ARG A 312 -6.74 -6.66 -11.15
CA ARG A 312 -6.72 -7.60 -12.30
C ARG A 312 -6.88 -6.91 -13.65
N ALA A 313 -7.70 -5.87 -13.73
CA ALA A 313 -7.92 -5.14 -14.97
C ALA A 313 -6.67 -4.36 -15.43
N VAL A 314 -5.82 -3.96 -14.48
CA VAL A 314 -4.67 -3.07 -14.73
C VAL A 314 -3.32 -3.77 -14.66
N ILE A 315 -3.20 -4.91 -13.98
CA ILE A 315 -1.92 -5.62 -13.77
C ILE A 315 -1.18 -5.92 -15.08
N ARG A 316 -1.93 -6.22 -16.14
CA ARG A 316 -1.43 -6.51 -17.49
C ARG A 316 -0.83 -5.28 -18.19
N GLY A 317 -1.37 -4.10 -17.88
CA GLY A 317 -1.01 -2.82 -18.47
C GLY A 317 -0.17 -1.92 -17.57
N TRP A 318 0.21 -2.35 -16.36
CA TRP A 318 0.81 -1.47 -15.34
C TRP A 318 1.98 -0.61 -15.88
N HIS A 319 2.89 -1.22 -16.64
CA HIS A 319 4.04 -0.55 -17.25
C HIS A 319 3.68 0.49 -18.33
N ARG A 320 2.44 0.49 -18.82
CA ARG A 320 1.91 1.43 -19.83
C ARG A 320 1.06 2.54 -19.23
N LEU A 321 0.67 2.40 -17.97
CA LEU A 321 -0.08 3.43 -17.26
C LEU A 321 0.82 4.63 -17.03
N THR A 322 0.24 5.80 -17.18
CA THR A 322 0.82 7.06 -16.73
C THR A 322 0.96 7.06 -15.20
N ASP A 323 1.85 7.89 -14.68
CA ASP A 323 2.03 8.01 -13.23
C ASP A 323 0.73 8.42 -12.52
N ALA A 324 -0.11 9.24 -13.15
CA ALA A 324 -1.41 9.64 -12.62
C ALA A 324 -2.39 8.45 -12.51
N GLU A 325 -2.47 7.60 -13.53
CA GLU A 325 -3.32 6.40 -13.51
C GLU A 325 -2.83 5.40 -12.45
N LYS A 326 -1.51 5.22 -12.34
CA LYS A 326 -0.92 4.38 -11.27
C LYS A 326 -1.30 4.92 -9.89
N LEU A 327 -1.12 6.22 -9.65
CA LEU A 327 -1.49 6.86 -8.38
C LEU A 327 -2.97 6.67 -8.04
N GLU A 328 -3.88 6.77 -9.02
CA GLU A 328 -5.31 6.56 -8.79
C GLU A 328 -5.60 5.15 -8.25
N ILE A 329 -4.96 4.14 -8.83
CA ILE A 329 -5.09 2.74 -8.40
C ILE A 329 -4.52 2.54 -6.99
N LEU A 330 -3.34 3.11 -6.72
CA LEU A 330 -2.69 3.02 -5.40
C LEU A 330 -3.49 3.76 -4.32
N GLU A 331 -4.12 4.88 -4.66
CA GLU A 331 -5.00 5.63 -3.76
C GLU A 331 -6.23 4.80 -3.38
N LYS A 332 -6.81 4.05 -4.32
CA LYS A 332 -7.89 3.11 -4.01
C LYS A 332 -7.44 1.97 -3.11
N ALA A 333 -6.25 1.42 -3.35
CA ALA A 333 -5.68 0.38 -2.50
C ALA A 333 -5.44 0.87 -1.08
N ARG A 334 -4.81 2.04 -0.93
CA ARG A 334 -4.60 2.70 0.35
C ARG A 334 -5.92 3.03 1.04
N ALA A 335 -6.91 3.55 0.34
CA ALA A 335 -8.24 3.87 0.89
C ALA A 335 -8.96 2.61 1.40
N ALA A 336 -8.96 1.52 0.62
CA ALA A 336 -9.53 0.24 1.03
C ALA A 336 -8.85 -0.29 2.31
N HIS A 337 -7.52 -0.20 2.37
CA HIS A 337 -6.76 -0.57 3.56
C HIS A 337 -7.08 0.32 4.76
N ALA A 338 -7.09 1.64 4.60
CA ALA A 338 -7.41 2.57 5.68
C ALA A 338 -8.83 2.38 6.22
N GLU A 339 -9.81 2.14 5.35
CA GLU A 339 -11.21 1.90 5.76
C GLU A 339 -11.34 0.63 6.61
N GLU A 340 -10.75 -0.47 6.16
CA GLU A 340 -10.82 -1.76 6.87
C GLU A 340 -10.15 -1.67 8.26
N PHE A 341 -9.03 -0.95 8.35
CA PHE A 341 -8.34 -0.71 9.62
C PHE A 341 -8.94 0.45 10.44
N LYS A 342 -10.08 1.01 10.01
CA LYS A 342 -10.82 2.09 10.69
C LYS A 342 -10.00 3.36 10.91
N ILE A 343 -9.21 3.73 9.90
CA ILE A 343 -8.42 4.96 9.84
C ILE A 343 -9.13 5.92 8.89
N THR A 344 -10.37 6.25 9.19
CA THR A 344 -11.25 6.98 8.25
C THR A 344 -11.07 8.48 8.29
N ASP A 345 -10.59 9.02 9.41
CA ASP A 345 -10.74 10.45 9.69
C ASP A 345 -9.67 11.31 9.00
N ALA A 346 -8.51 10.73 8.71
CA ALA A 346 -7.41 11.38 8.00
C ALA A 346 -6.40 10.33 7.49
N PRO A 347 -6.79 9.51 6.49
CA PRO A 347 -5.86 8.54 5.94
C PRO A 347 -4.81 9.28 5.09
N PRO A 348 -3.56 8.79 4.98
CA PRO A 348 -2.47 9.56 4.40
C PRO A 348 -2.69 9.77 2.90
N THR A 349 -2.15 10.82 2.31
CA THR A 349 -2.17 11.02 0.85
C THR A 349 -0.89 10.46 0.22
N ILE A 350 -0.97 9.99 -1.02
CA ILE A 350 0.20 9.51 -1.77
C ILE A 350 0.75 10.65 -2.62
N VAL A 351 2.06 10.89 -2.50
CA VAL A 351 2.78 11.90 -3.30
C VAL A 351 4.01 11.28 -3.94
N LEU A 352 4.22 11.58 -5.22
CA LEU A 352 5.46 11.25 -5.90
C LEU A 352 6.55 12.23 -5.45
N ALA A 353 7.54 11.71 -4.75
CA ALA A 353 8.72 12.48 -4.38
C ALA A 353 9.74 12.41 -5.51
N GLN A 354 10.45 13.53 -5.71
CA GLN A 354 11.68 13.53 -6.49
C GLN A 354 12.85 13.21 -5.56
N PRO A 355 13.67 12.19 -5.85
CA PRO A 355 14.76 11.76 -4.98
C PRO A 355 15.97 12.73 -5.00
N GLU A 356 15.78 14.02 -5.29
CA GLU A 356 16.86 15.01 -5.38
C GLU A 356 17.62 15.22 -4.06
N LYS A 357 17.13 14.66 -2.95
CA LYS A 357 17.83 14.62 -1.66
C LYS A 357 18.43 13.25 -1.42
N ALA A 358 19.73 13.21 -1.10
CA ALA A 358 20.47 12.00 -0.72
C ALA A 358 19.92 11.24 0.50
N GLU A 359 18.90 11.78 1.16
CA GLU A 359 18.25 11.22 2.35
C GLU A 359 16.93 10.50 2.05
N PHE A 360 16.47 10.48 0.78
CA PHE A 360 15.23 9.78 0.42
C PHE A 360 15.49 8.26 0.34
N PRO A 361 14.75 7.42 1.07
CA PRO A 361 14.81 5.96 0.90
C PRO A 361 14.54 5.58 -0.56
N GLU A 362 15.21 4.56 -1.09
CA GLU A 362 15.21 4.28 -2.54
C GLU A 362 13.80 4.07 -3.13
N ASP A 363 12.86 3.55 -2.34
CA ASP A 363 11.50 3.20 -2.78
C ASP A 363 10.41 4.16 -2.27
N GLY A 364 10.33 4.41 -0.96
CA GLY A 364 9.33 5.31 -0.36
C GLY A 364 9.37 5.32 1.17
N TYR A 365 8.52 6.16 1.79
CA TYR A 365 8.29 6.17 3.24
C TYR A 365 7.01 6.91 3.63
N PHE A 366 6.44 6.57 4.79
CA PHE A 366 5.38 7.32 5.46
C PHE A 366 5.92 8.41 6.38
N ASP A 367 5.48 9.64 6.14
CA ASP A 367 5.78 10.80 6.97
C ASP A 367 4.59 11.08 7.89
N CYS A 368 4.70 10.68 9.16
CA CYS A 368 3.64 10.88 10.15
C CYS A 368 3.35 12.35 10.47
N THR A 369 4.33 13.25 10.25
CA THR A 369 4.18 14.68 10.57
C THR A 369 3.29 15.36 9.53
N THR A 370 3.54 15.06 8.25
CA THR A 370 2.73 15.60 7.15
C THR A 370 1.53 14.71 6.80
N ASN A 371 1.48 13.50 7.36
CA ASN A 371 0.52 12.45 7.03
C ASN A 371 0.52 12.12 5.53
N ILE A 372 1.71 11.96 4.95
CA ILE A 372 1.93 11.71 3.51
C ILE A 372 2.74 10.44 3.33
N ILE A 373 2.33 9.58 2.40
CA ILE A 373 3.18 8.50 1.86
C ILE A 373 3.92 9.06 0.65
N LYS A 374 5.25 9.12 0.74
CA LYS A 374 6.12 9.60 -0.34
C LYS A 374 6.71 8.42 -1.07
N ILE A 375 6.63 8.42 -2.40
CA ILE A 375 7.12 7.30 -3.24
C ILE A 375 8.06 7.83 -4.30
N SER A 376 9.14 7.11 -4.54
CA SER A 376 10.05 7.36 -5.65
C SER A 376 9.50 6.70 -6.91
N HIS A 377 9.05 7.51 -7.88
CA HIS A 377 8.66 7.03 -9.22
C HIS A 377 9.87 6.60 -10.08
N LEU A 378 11.09 6.89 -9.62
CA LEU A 378 12.35 6.48 -10.26
C LEU A 378 12.86 5.13 -9.73
N SER A 379 12.21 4.59 -8.70
CA SER A 379 12.57 3.30 -8.12
C SER A 379 12.22 2.14 -9.05
N TYR A 380 12.91 1.00 -8.86
CA TYR A 380 12.54 -0.23 -9.56
C TYR A 380 11.14 -0.69 -9.15
N SER A 381 10.76 -0.49 -7.88
CA SER A 381 9.45 -0.89 -7.37
C SER A 381 8.31 -0.23 -8.16
N TRP A 382 8.42 1.03 -8.58
CA TRP A 382 7.40 1.75 -9.37
C TRP A 382 7.01 1.07 -10.70
N SER A 383 7.93 0.29 -11.27
CA SER A 383 7.71 -0.42 -12.53
C SER A 383 6.98 -1.76 -12.36
N ASP A 384 6.87 -2.25 -11.13
CA ASP A 384 6.24 -3.52 -10.77
C ASP A 384 5.04 -3.26 -9.84
N LEU A 385 3.85 -3.69 -10.25
CA LEU A 385 2.63 -3.45 -9.48
C LEU A 385 2.70 -4.10 -8.10
N ASP A 386 3.25 -5.31 -8.00
CA ASP A 386 3.30 -6.05 -6.75
C ASP A 386 4.19 -5.32 -5.73
N LEU A 387 5.36 -4.87 -6.17
CA LEU A 387 6.29 -4.15 -5.31
C LEU A 387 5.75 -2.76 -4.92
N THR A 388 5.09 -2.06 -5.84
CA THR A 388 4.50 -0.76 -5.54
C THR A 388 3.32 -0.91 -4.57
N LEU A 389 2.46 -1.92 -4.76
CA LEU A 389 1.33 -2.19 -3.88
C LEU A 389 1.80 -2.64 -2.48
N ASP A 390 2.80 -3.53 -2.42
CA ASP A 390 3.47 -3.95 -1.19
C ASP A 390 3.97 -2.73 -0.41
N LEU A 391 4.70 -1.82 -1.07
CA LEU A 391 5.16 -0.56 -0.49
C LEU A 391 4.00 0.30 0.03
N ILE A 392 2.95 0.53 -0.75
CA ILE A 392 1.80 1.34 -0.31
C ILE A 392 1.15 0.77 0.95
N ILE A 393 0.94 -0.55 0.98
CA ILE A 393 0.31 -1.21 2.12
C ILE A 393 1.26 -1.20 3.32
N HIS A 394 2.56 -1.40 3.11
CA HIS A 394 3.60 -1.26 4.14
C HIS A 394 3.56 0.14 4.77
N GLU A 395 3.68 1.19 3.97
CA GLU A 395 3.70 2.57 4.45
C GLU A 395 2.37 2.99 5.09
N ASN A 396 1.24 2.55 4.53
CA ASN A 396 -0.06 2.81 5.14
C ASN A 396 -0.24 2.04 6.47
N THR A 397 0.41 0.89 6.63
CA THR A 397 0.44 0.14 7.90
C THR A 397 1.18 0.93 8.98
N HIS A 398 2.23 1.68 8.65
CA HIS A 398 2.82 2.62 9.59
C HIS A 398 1.84 3.71 10.04
N CYS A 399 0.99 4.22 9.16
CA CYS A 399 -0.11 5.09 9.56
C CYS A 399 -1.08 4.37 10.52
N CYS A 400 -1.46 3.12 10.24
CA CYS A 400 -2.29 2.32 11.16
C CYS A 400 -1.68 2.24 12.56
N GLN A 401 -0.41 1.87 12.63
CA GLN A 401 0.35 1.74 13.89
C GLN A 401 0.41 3.07 14.64
N PHE A 402 0.68 4.17 13.92
CA PHE A 402 0.69 5.53 14.47
C PHE A 402 -0.64 5.90 15.14
N ARG A 403 -1.76 5.58 14.48
CA ARG A 403 -3.09 5.82 15.03
C ARG A 403 -3.37 4.93 16.23
N LEU A 404 -2.98 3.66 16.20
CA LEU A 404 -3.17 2.73 17.32
C LEU A 404 -2.48 3.22 18.59
N PHE A 405 -1.22 3.65 18.53
CA PHE A 405 -0.56 4.16 19.73
C PHE A 405 -1.03 5.56 20.13
N THR A 406 -1.45 6.39 19.18
CA THR A 406 -2.10 7.67 19.52
C THR A 406 -3.38 7.42 20.31
N ARG A 407 -4.18 6.43 19.90
CA ARG A 407 -5.36 6.00 20.67
C ARG A 407 -4.99 5.45 22.04
N LEU A 408 -3.94 4.63 22.15
CA LEU A 408 -3.46 4.15 23.45
C LEU A 408 -3.19 5.30 24.44
N ALA A 409 -2.69 6.43 23.96
CA ALA A 409 -2.46 7.60 24.81
C ALA A 409 -3.76 8.28 25.25
N PHE A 410 -4.80 8.37 24.41
CA PHE A 410 -5.96 9.27 24.66
C PHE A 410 -7.31 8.57 24.88
N ASP A 411 -7.46 7.32 24.45
CA ASP A 411 -8.69 6.52 24.50
C ASP A 411 -8.59 5.46 25.62
N GLN A 412 -9.21 5.74 26.76
CA GLN A 412 -9.17 4.86 27.94
C GLN A 412 -9.88 3.52 27.68
N GLU A 413 -10.96 3.52 26.90
CA GLU A 413 -11.68 2.29 26.56
C GLU A 413 -10.80 1.38 25.69
N PHE A 414 -10.02 1.97 24.78
CA PHE A 414 -9.02 1.24 24.01
C PHE A 414 -7.94 0.64 24.91
N ALA A 415 -7.41 1.39 25.87
CA ALA A 415 -6.35 0.94 26.78
C ALA A 415 -6.73 -0.31 27.60
N ASP A 416 -8.02 -0.50 27.87
CA ASP A 416 -8.54 -1.62 28.66
C ASP A 416 -9.03 -2.81 27.78
N ALA A 417 -8.94 -2.72 26.45
CA ALA A 417 -9.57 -3.65 25.50
C ALA A 417 -8.62 -4.72 24.90
N GLY A 418 -8.53 -5.89 25.55
CA GLY A 418 -7.96 -7.10 24.93
C GLY A 418 -6.44 -7.03 24.67
N PRO A 419 -5.90 -7.71 23.63
CA PRO A 419 -4.47 -7.74 23.32
C PRO A 419 -3.94 -6.50 22.57
N MET A 420 -4.84 -5.72 21.96
CA MET A 420 -4.52 -4.51 21.17
C MET A 420 -3.67 -3.47 21.91
N PRO A 421 -3.86 -3.19 23.21
CA PRO A 421 -3.08 -2.19 23.94
C PRO A 421 -1.60 -2.55 24.04
N VAL A 422 -1.29 -3.84 24.25
CA VAL A 422 0.11 -4.31 24.37
C VAL A 422 0.82 -4.18 23.03
N GLN A 423 0.15 -4.54 21.94
CA GLN A 423 0.71 -4.40 20.60
C GLN A 423 0.89 -2.92 20.21
N ALA A 424 -0.10 -2.07 20.51
CA ALA A 424 -0.01 -0.63 20.32
C ALA A 424 1.13 -0.01 21.17
N ALA A 425 1.34 -0.49 22.39
CA ALA A 425 2.43 -0.05 23.24
C ALA A 425 3.80 -0.41 22.66
N LEU A 426 3.96 -1.63 22.14
CA LEU A 426 5.18 -2.04 21.43
C LEU A 426 5.44 -1.19 20.18
N PHE A 427 4.40 -0.85 19.42
CA PHE A 427 4.54 0.10 18.30
C PHE A 427 4.98 1.48 18.81
N ALA A 428 4.35 2.01 19.86
CA ALA A 428 4.71 3.30 20.44
C ALA A 428 6.18 3.38 20.91
N LEU A 429 6.65 2.31 21.56
CA LEU A 429 8.01 2.21 22.10
C LEU A 429 9.06 2.09 21.00
N ASN A 430 8.68 1.49 19.88
CA ASN A 430 9.55 1.34 18.72
C ASN A 430 9.44 2.54 17.76
N TRP A 431 8.41 3.37 17.88
CA TRP A 431 8.26 4.63 17.14
C TRP A 431 9.08 5.74 17.81
N GLY A 432 10.15 6.21 17.15
CA GLY A 432 11.02 7.29 17.67
C GLY A 432 12.37 6.78 18.16
N VAL A 433 12.75 7.08 19.41
CA VAL A 433 14.11 6.80 19.93
C VAL A 433 14.46 5.30 19.99
N GLY A 434 13.45 4.44 20.09
CA GLY A 434 13.60 2.98 20.03
C GLY A 434 13.73 2.43 18.60
N TYR A 435 13.57 3.26 17.57
CA TYR A 435 13.70 2.88 16.17
C TYR A 435 15.16 2.88 15.73
N PHE A 436 15.58 1.90 14.94
CA PHE A 436 16.92 1.90 14.34
C PHE A 436 17.00 1.15 13.01
N MET A 437 17.73 1.68 12.04
CA MET A 437 17.77 1.11 10.67
C MET A 437 18.80 -0.01 10.47
N LEU A 438 19.75 -0.19 11.40
CA LEU A 438 20.86 -1.15 11.24
C LEU A 438 21.13 -1.93 12.53
N PRO A 439 21.52 -3.22 12.42
CA PRO A 439 21.62 -4.03 11.20
C PRO A 439 20.23 -4.43 10.63
N PHE A 440 20.18 -4.77 9.33
CA PHE A 440 18.91 -4.95 8.60
C PHE A 440 18.02 -6.09 9.11
N ASP A 441 18.61 -7.18 9.61
CA ASP A 441 17.85 -8.28 10.21
C ASP A 441 17.12 -7.85 11.50
N VAL A 442 17.75 -6.99 12.30
CA VAL A 442 17.12 -6.43 13.49
C VAL A 442 16.13 -5.32 13.12
N PHE A 443 16.41 -4.54 12.08
CA PHE A 443 15.46 -3.62 11.47
C PHE A 443 14.14 -4.32 11.12
N MET A 444 14.20 -5.40 10.34
CA MET A 444 13.04 -6.21 9.97
C MET A 444 12.35 -6.91 11.16
N ALA A 445 13.04 -7.05 12.30
CA ALA A 445 12.51 -7.69 13.49
C ALA A 445 11.82 -6.72 14.46
N GLN A 446 11.99 -5.42 14.27
CA GLN A 446 11.30 -4.40 15.07
C GLN A 446 9.79 -4.52 14.93
N PRO A 447 9.00 -4.36 16.00
CA PRO A 447 7.54 -4.56 15.94
C PRO A 447 6.84 -3.76 14.84
N VAL A 448 7.17 -2.47 14.68
CA VAL A 448 6.60 -1.57 13.66
C VAL A 448 6.92 -2.08 12.25
N GLU A 449 8.19 -2.34 11.98
CA GLU A 449 8.66 -2.84 10.69
C GLU A 449 8.13 -4.24 10.36
N ARG A 450 8.22 -5.18 11.30
CA ARG A 450 7.76 -6.56 11.10
C ARG A 450 6.29 -6.59 10.71
N HIS A 451 5.44 -5.81 11.37
CA HIS A 451 4.03 -5.74 11.03
C HIS A 451 3.80 -5.12 9.65
N ALA A 452 4.49 -4.03 9.30
CA ALA A 452 4.39 -3.39 8.00
C ALA A 452 4.86 -4.31 6.84
N TRP A 453 5.99 -5.01 7.02
CA TRP A 453 6.49 -6.00 6.06
C TRP A 453 5.56 -7.20 5.90
N LEU A 454 4.97 -7.70 6.98
CA LEU A 454 3.96 -8.76 6.89
C LEU A 454 2.73 -8.29 6.12
N ALA A 455 2.28 -7.05 6.38
CA ALA A 455 1.08 -6.53 5.76
C ALA A 455 1.22 -6.39 4.24
N GLY A 456 2.31 -5.79 3.77
CA GLY A 456 2.59 -5.64 2.35
C GLY A 456 2.88 -6.99 1.65
N ALA A 457 3.74 -7.83 2.25
CA ALA A 457 4.12 -9.11 1.64
C ALA A 457 2.94 -10.09 1.52
N GLU A 458 2.05 -10.15 2.51
CA GLU A 458 0.84 -10.99 2.41
C GLU A 458 -0.11 -10.50 1.31
N MET A 459 -0.25 -9.18 1.13
CA MET A 459 -1.07 -8.62 0.05
C MET A 459 -0.55 -9.10 -1.32
N ARG A 460 0.75 -8.99 -1.54
CA ARG A 460 1.41 -9.52 -2.75
C ARG A 460 1.22 -11.04 -2.92
N ASN A 461 1.37 -11.81 -1.84
CA ASN A 461 1.30 -13.28 -1.91
C ASN A 461 -0.10 -13.82 -2.22
N LEU A 462 -1.16 -13.12 -1.79
CA LEU A 462 -2.54 -13.51 -2.11
C LEU A 462 -2.79 -13.58 -3.61
N TRP A 463 -2.15 -12.68 -4.36
CA TRP A 463 -2.31 -12.53 -5.80
C TRP A 463 -1.44 -13.51 -6.57
N LEU A 464 -0.23 -13.74 -6.07
CA LEU A 464 0.69 -14.73 -6.64
C LEU A 464 0.08 -16.13 -6.66
N ALA A 465 -0.64 -16.52 -5.61
CA ALA A 465 -1.34 -17.81 -5.56
C ALA A 465 -2.40 -17.95 -6.65
N GLU A 466 -3.13 -16.87 -6.92
CA GLU A 466 -4.18 -16.81 -7.94
C GLU A 466 -3.60 -16.83 -9.35
N ALA A 467 -2.59 -16.00 -9.62
CA ALA A 467 -1.85 -16.00 -10.89
C ALA A 467 -1.19 -17.36 -11.16
N THR A 468 -0.69 -18.02 -10.11
CA THR A 468 -0.15 -19.39 -10.20
C THR A 468 -1.24 -20.39 -10.59
N ALA A 469 -2.42 -20.32 -9.97
CA ALA A 469 -3.54 -21.20 -10.30
C ALA A 469 -4.03 -20.99 -11.75
N GLU A 470 -4.16 -19.75 -12.21
CA GLU A 470 -4.51 -19.43 -13.60
C GLU A 470 -3.44 -19.91 -14.57
N ALA A 471 -2.16 -19.69 -14.27
CA ALA A 471 -1.05 -20.18 -15.08
C ALA A 471 -1.07 -21.71 -15.25
N HIS A 472 -1.39 -22.45 -14.17
CA HIS A 472 -1.58 -23.91 -14.26
C HIS A 472 -2.75 -24.30 -15.16
N ALA A 473 -3.90 -23.61 -15.05
CA ALA A 473 -5.05 -23.87 -15.91
C ALA A 473 -4.74 -23.60 -17.40
N VAL A 474 -4.00 -22.52 -17.69
CA VAL A 474 -3.56 -22.18 -19.05
C VAL A 474 -2.56 -23.20 -19.59
N LEU A 475 -1.64 -23.71 -18.76
CA LEU A 475 -0.74 -24.79 -19.16
C LEU A 475 -1.51 -26.07 -19.51
N GLU A 476 -2.53 -26.42 -18.73
CA GLU A 476 -3.41 -27.57 -19.01
C GLU A 476 -4.20 -27.38 -20.32
N GLU A 477 -4.73 -26.19 -20.58
CA GLU A 477 -5.40 -25.88 -21.85
C GLU A 477 -4.45 -25.98 -23.05
N LEU A 478 -3.23 -25.43 -22.92
CA LEU A 478 -2.19 -25.53 -23.94
C LEU A 478 -1.81 -27.00 -24.22
N GLU A 479 -1.67 -27.81 -23.18
CA GLU A 479 -1.30 -29.22 -23.29
C GLU A 479 -2.41 -30.05 -23.96
N THR A 480 -3.66 -29.84 -23.54
CA THR A 480 -4.82 -30.60 -24.05
C THR A 480 -5.26 -30.16 -25.46
N GLY A 481 -5.25 -28.86 -25.75
CA GLY A 481 -5.75 -28.31 -27.01
C GLY A 481 -4.76 -28.40 -28.17
N TYR A 482 -3.46 -28.42 -27.88
CA TYR A 482 -2.42 -28.23 -28.90
C TYR A 482 -1.37 -29.35 -28.94
N GLY A 483 -1.36 -30.26 -27.95
CA GLY A 483 -0.66 -31.54 -27.96
C GLY A 483 0.86 -31.46 -28.23
N ASP A 484 1.38 -32.48 -28.92
CA ASP A 484 2.81 -32.68 -29.24
C ASP A 484 3.38 -31.73 -30.31
N ARG A 485 2.68 -30.64 -30.68
CA ARG A 485 3.23 -29.58 -31.55
C ARG A 485 4.29 -28.77 -30.77
N LEU A 486 5.38 -29.47 -30.44
CA LEU A 486 6.67 -29.12 -29.87
C LEU A 486 6.68 -27.84 -29.03
N ARG A 487 6.36 -27.99 -27.74
CA ARG A 487 6.87 -27.15 -26.64
C ARG A 487 6.95 -25.66 -27.01
N TYR A 488 5.79 -25.04 -27.15
CA TYR A 488 5.64 -23.62 -27.44
C TYR A 488 6.59 -22.78 -26.58
N SER A 489 7.23 -21.77 -27.18
CA SER A 489 8.06 -20.82 -26.44
C SER A 489 7.29 -20.17 -25.28
N VAL A 490 5.97 -20.02 -25.44
CA VAL A 490 5.06 -19.56 -24.38
C VAL A 490 4.87 -20.61 -23.29
N TYR A 491 4.49 -21.85 -23.63
CA TYR A 491 4.36 -22.96 -22.67
C TYR A 491 5.63 -23.14 -21.83
N ASN A 492 6.80 -23.25 -22.48
CA ASN A 492 8.06 -23.45 -21.76
C ASN A 492 8.43 -22.26 -20.87
N ARG A 493 8.09 -21.03 -21.26
CA ARG A 493 8.36 -19.86 -20.43
C ARG A 493 7.47 -19.86 -19.19
N LEU A 494 6.17 -20.07 -19.37
CA LEU A 494 5.21 -20.12 -18.27
C LEU A 494 5.48 -21.29 -17.31
N SER A 495 5.72 -22.50 -17.86
CA SER A 495 6.10 -23.68 -17.06
C SER A 495 7.39 -23.45 -16.27
N ARG A 496 8.46 -22.91 -16.88
CA ARG A 496 9.70 -22.59 -16.15
C ARG A 496 9.52 -21.52 -15.08
N ALA A 497 8.66 -20.53 -15.34
CA ALA A 497 8.36 -19.47 -14.38
C ALA A 497 7.67 -20.03 -13.12
N LEU A 498 6.75 -21.00 -13.30
CA LEU A 498 6.12 -21.72 -12.20
C LEU A 498 7.11 -22.64 -11.47
N GLU A 499 7.94 -23.38 -12.21
CA GLU A 499 8.94 -24.30 -11.64
C GLU A 499 10.01 -23.57 -10.83
N SER A 500 10.42 -22.37 -11.25
CA SER A 500 11.42 -21.59 -10.52
C SER A 500 10.87 -20.97 -9.24
N GLY A 501 9.56 -20.68 -9.18
CA GLY A 501 8.92 -19.96 -8.08
C GLY A 501 9.42 -18.52 -7.92
N THR A 502 10.10 -17.97 -8.94
CA THR A 502 10.70 -16.62 -8.88
C THR A 502 9.91 -15.58 -9.67
N ALA A 503 8.85 -15.98 -10.36
CA ALA A 503 8.05 -15.05 -11.15
C ALA A 503 7.19 -14.16 -10.22
N THR A 504 7.15 -12.86 -10.52
CA THR A 504 6.20 -11.94 -9.89
C THR A 504 4.80 -12.18 -10.45
N THR A 505 3.77 -11.71 -9.77
CA THR A 505 2.38 -11.84 -10.21
C THR A 505 2.18 -11.14 -11.56
N THR A 506 2.77 -9.95 -11.70
CA THR A 506 2.75 -9.19 -12.96
C THR A 506 3.38 -9.99 -14.11
N ALA A 507 4.54 -10.61 -13.87
CA ALA A 507 5.20 -11.44 -14.87
C ALA A 507 4.36 -12.67 -15.26
N LEU A 508 3.73 -13.35 -14.30
CA LEU A 508 2.85 -14.49 -14.57
C LEU A 508 1.63 -14.08 -15.41
N PHE A 509 0.95 -13.00 -15.04
CA PHE A 509 -0.20 -12.52 -15.83
C PHE A 509 0.19 -12.11 -17.25
N GLN A 510 1.34 -11.46 -17.44
CA GLN A 510 1.83 -11.16 -18.78
C GLN A 510 2.07 -12.44 -19.61
N MET A 511 2.67 -13.47 -19.00
CA MET A 511 2.88 -14.76 -19.69
C MET A 511 1.56 -15.50 -19.99
N ILE A 512 0.56 -15.39 -19.09
CA ILE A 512 -0.80 -15.90 -19.30
C ILE A 512 -1.45 -15.21 -20.51
N GLU A 513 -1.31 -13.89 -20.63
CA GLU A 513 -1.85 -13.17 -21.80
C GLU A 513 -1.19 -13.57 -23.11
N GLU A 514 0.15 -13.71 -23.11
CA GLU A 514 0.88 -14.21 -24.27
C GLU A 514 0.39 -15.61 -24.67
N ALA A 515 0.03 -16.45 -23.69
CA ALA A 515 -0.55 -17.77 -23.94
C ALA A 515 -1.96 -17.68 -24.54
N HIS A 516 -2.85 -16.86 -23.97
CA HIS A 516 -4.19 -16.65 -24.53
C HIS A 516 -4.13 -16.08 -25.96
N ALA A 517 -3.26 -15.09 -26.21
CA ALA A 517 -3.07 -14.51 -27.54
C ALA A 517 -2.55 -15.55 -28.55
N PHE A 518 -1.62 -16.40 -28.11
CA PHE A 518 -1.14 -17.53 -28.90
C PHE A 518 -2.27 -18.52 -29.23
N MET A 519 -3.06 -18.93 -28.23
CA MET A 519 -4.18 -19.86 -28.42
C MET A 519 -5.24 -19.29 -29.38
N ALA A 520 -5.58 -18.01 -29.24
CA ALA A 520 -6.50 -17.32 -30.14
C ALA A 520 -5.98 -17.28 -31.58
N ALA A 521 -4.68 -16.98 -31.77
CA ALA A 521 -4.06 -16.99 -33.09
C ALA A 521 -4.07 -18.39 -33.74
N GLU A 522 -3.82 -19.44 -32.98
CA GLU A 522 -3.90 -20.82 -33.48
C GLU A 522 -5.34 -21.25 -33.78
N GLN A 523 -6.32 -20.85 -32.97
CA GLN A 523 -7.73 -21.10 -33.29
C GLN A 523 -8.15 -20.39 -34.58
N ALA A 524 -7.67 -19.16 -34.80
CA ALA A 524 -7.90 -18.44 -36.06
C ALA A 524 -7.28 -19.17 -37.25
N ARG A 525 -6.02 -19.62 -37.13
CA ARG A 525 -5.35 -20.45 -38.16
C ARG A 525 -6.10 -21.74 -38.45
N ALA A 526 -6.55 -22.45 -37.41
CA ALA A 526 -7.31 -23.69 -37.57
C ALA A 526 -8.65 -23.45 -38.28
N ARG A 527 -9.34 -22.33 -38.00
CA ARG A 527 -10.57 -21.94 -38.73
C ARG A 527 -10.28 -21.61 -40.19
N ASP A 528 -9.20 -20.90 -40.47
CA ASP A 528 -8.75 -20.58 -41.83
C ASP A 528 -8.38 -21.84 -42.61
N ASP A 529 -7.62 -22.76 -42.00
CA ASP A 529 -7.25 -24.03 -42.62
C ASP A 529 -8.48 -24.90 -42.89
N ALA A 530 -9.41 -24.99 -41.94
CA ALA A 530 -10.68 -25.71 -42.15
C ALA A 530 -11.52 -25.07 -43.26
N ALA A 531 -11.54 -23.75 -43.38
CA ALA A 531 -12.22 -23.04 -44.46
C ALA A 531 -11.54 -23.29 -45.82
N ARG A 532 -10.21 -23.28 -45.87
CA ARG A 532 -9.44 -23.65 -47.08
C ARG A 532 -9.68 -25.09 -47.49
N GLU A 533 -9.69 -26.03 -46.55
CA GLU A 533 -9.99 -27.44 -46.82
C GLU A 533 -11.41 -27.61 -47.39
N ARG A 534 -12.41 -26.93 -46.81
CA ARG A 534 -13.77 -26.91 -47.37
C ARG A 534 -13.79 -26.37 -48.80
N CYS A 535 -13.13 -25.23 -49.04
CA CYS A 535 -13.05 -24.63 -50.36
C CYS A 535 -12.36 -25.56 -51.37
N VAL A 536 -11.29 -26.25 -50.96
CA VAL A 536 -10.61 -27.26 -51.78
C VAL A 536 -11.56 -28.42 -52.09
N GLY A 537 -12.33 -28.88 -51.11
CA GLY A 537 -13.37 -29.89 -51.30
C GLY A 537 -14.41 -29.47 -52.35
N GLU A 538 -14.94 -28.26 -52.25
CA GLU A 538 -15.90 -27.70 -53.21
C GLU A 538 -15.30 -27.56 -54.61
N LEU A 539 -14.07 -27.04 -54.72
CA LEU A 539 -13.37 -26.93 -56.00
C LEU A 539 -13.09 -28.29 -56.63
N LEU A 540 -12.80 -29.33 -55.84
CA LEU A 540 -12.64 -30.70 -56.32
C LEU A 540 -13.95 -31.27 -56.86
N LEU A 541 -15.08 -31.00 -56.19
CA LEU A 541 -16.40 -31.37 -56.69
C LEU A 541 -16.70 -30.64 -58.00
N LEU A 542 -16.44 -29.33 -58.06
CA LEU A 542 -16.64 -28.52 -59.26
C LEU A 542 -15.77 -28.99 -60.43
N LYS A 543 -14.50 -29.32 -60.18
CA LYS A 543 -13.56 -29.84 -61.17
C LYS A 543 -14.09 -31.10 -61.87
N ASN A 544 -14.84 -31.93 -61.14
CA ASN A 544 -15.41 -33.18 -61.63
C ASN A 544 -16.79 -33.00 -62.26
N HIS A 545 -17.33 -31.78 -62.32
CA HIS A 545 -18.62 -31.49 -62.95
C HIS A 545 -18.52 -31.62 -64.49
N PRO A 546 -19.52 -32.19 -65.19
CA PRO A 546 -19.47 -32.38 -66.65
C PRO A 546 -19.19 -31.09 -67.44
N ASP A 547 -19.76 -29.97 -66.99
CA ASP A 547 -19.66 -28.67 -67.67
C ASP A 547 -18.39 -27.90 -67.31
N ALA A 548 -17.53 -28.42 -66.42
CA ALA A 548 -16.34 -27.71 -65.96
C ALA A 548 -15.20 -27.67 -67.00
N GLN A 549 -15.34 -28.29 -68.17
CA GLN A 549 -14.23 -28.47 -69.14
C GLN A 549 -13.50 -27.18 -69.49
N GLN A 550 -14.20 -26.06 -69.60
CA GLN A 550 -13.60 -24.75 -69.94
C GLN A 550 -12.86 -24.10 -68.75
N GLU A 551 -13.17 -24.50 -67.51
CA GLU A 551 -12.68 -23.88 -66.27
C GLU A 551 -11.73 -24.80 -65.46
N ILE A 552 -11.50 -26.05 -65.89
CA ILE A 552 -10.67 -27.05 -65.20
C ILE A 552 -9.28 -26.50 -64.83
N GLY A 553 -8.66 -25.69 -65.70
CA GLY A 553 -7.35 -25.08 -65.45
C GLY A 553 -7.39 -24.07 -64.30
N ALA A 554 -8.39 -23.19 -64.28
CA ALA A 554 -8.57 -22.20 -63.22
C ALA A 554 -8.90 -22.87 -61.88
N ILE A 555 -9.77 -23.88 -61.89
CA ILE A 555 -10.12 -24.67 -60.71
C ILE A 555 -8.86 -25.39 -60.16
N GLY A 556 -8.05 -26.01 -61.03
CA GLY A 556 -6.81 -26.67 -60.64
C GLY A 556 -5.77 -25.72 -60.04
N MET A 557 -5.67 -24.50 -60.56
CA MET A 557 -4.81 -23.46 -60.00
C MET A 557 -5.27 -23.02 -58.60
N LEU A 558 -6.56 -22.81 -58.38
CA LEU A 558 -7.06 -22.43 -57.05
C LEU A 558 -6.86 -23.52 -56.01
N ILE A 559 -7.10 -24.79 -56.36
CA ILE A 559 -6.79 -25.93 -55.48
C ILE A 559 -5.30 -25.93 -55.11
N THR A 560 -4.43 -25.68 -56.09
CA THR A 560 -2.98 -25.65 -55.87
C THR A 560 -2.59 -24.49 -54.96
N ARG A 561 -3.13 -23.29 -55.19
CA ARG A 561 -2.89 -22.12 -54.33
C ARG A 561 -3.37 -22.36 -52.90
N ALA A 562 -4.57 -22.90 -52.73
CA ALA A 562 -5.14 -23.20 -51.44
C ALA A 562 -4.32 -24.23 -50.64
N ARG A 563 -3.75 -25.25 -51.31
CA ARG A 563 -2.96 -26.31 -50.67
C ARG A 563 -1.51 -25.95 -50.42
N THR A 564 -0.89 -25.18 -51.32
CA THR A 564 0.55 -24.91 -51.26
C THR A 564 0.88 -23.63 -50.48
N GLY A 565 -0.09 -22.73 -50.29
CA GLY A 565 0.14 -21.43 -49.66
C GLY A 565 1.09 -20.51 -50.46
N ILE A 566 1.46 -20.88 -51.69
CA ILE A 566 2.34 -20.09 -52.56
C ILE A 566 1.51 -18.95 -53.16
N ASN A 567 1.91 -17.70 -52.90
CA ASN A 567 1.10 -16.48 -53.06
C ASN A 567 -0.16 -16.55 -52.19
N PRO A 568 -0.04 -16.25 -50.87
CA PRO A 568 -1.15 -16.41 -49.93
C PRO A 568 -2.31 -15.52 -50.37
N ILE A 569 -3.32 -16.17 -50.92
CA ILE A 569 -4.62 -15.57 -51.14
C ILE A 569 -5.36 -15.65 -49.80
N SER A 570 -6.05 -14.58 -49.41
CA SER A 570 -6.86 -14.63 -48.20
C SER A 570 -7.94 -15.71 -48.34
N THR A 571 -8.36 -16.30 -47.23
CA THR A 571 -9.44 -17.31 -47.26
C THR A 571 -10.71 -16.74 -47.92
N ASP A 572 -11.00 -15.46 -47.69
CA ASP A 572 -12.12 -14.75 -48.28
C ASP A 572 -11.97 -14.58 -49.80
N ASP A 573 -10.79 -14.20 -50.29
CA ASP A 573 -10.50 -14.10 -51.73
C ASP A 573 -10.60 -15.47 -52.42
N LEU A 574 -10.12 -16.52 -51.75
CA LEU A 574 -10.21 -17.89 -52.25
C LEU A 574 -11.68 -18.30 -52.40
N LEU A 575 -12.49 -18.02 -51.38
CA LEU A 575 -13.92 -18.35 -51.35
C LEU A 575 -14.68 -17.55 -52.41
N ALA A 576 -14.37 -16.26 -52.57
CA ALA A 576 -14.97 -15.41 -53.61
C ALA A 576 -14.66 -15.93 -55.02
N GLN A 577 -13.40 -16.31 -55.28
CA GLN A 577 -12.98 -16.86 -56.57
C GLN A 577 -13.58 -18.25 -56.84
N ALA A 578 -13.67 -19.11 -55.82
CA ALA A 578 -14.32 -20.40 -55.93
C ALA A 578 -15.83 -20.25 -56.21
N THR A 579 -16.49 -19.30 -55.56
CA THR A 579 -17.92 -18.98 -55.80
C THR A 579 -18.13 -18.48 -57.23
N ALA A 580 -17.29 -17.56 -57.71
CA ALA A 580 -17.37 -17.04 -59.08
C ALA A 580 -17.11 -18.10 -60.15
N LEU A 581 -16.28 -19.12 -59.88
CA LEU A 581 -16.11 -20.27 -60.78
C LEU A 581 -17.32 -21.19 -60.73
N ARG A 582 -17.85 -21.45 -59.53
CA ARG A 582 -19.05 -22.27 -59.36
C ARG A 582 -20.22 -21.70 -60.15
N ASP A 583 -20.47 -20.40 -60.04
CA ASP A 583 -21.59 -19.73 -60.74
C ASP A 583 -21.41 -19.74 -62.27
N ARG A 584 -20.18 -19.88 -62.78
CA ARG A 584 -19.90 -20.06 -64.22
C ARG A 584 -20.11 -21.49 -64.71
N VAL A 585 -19.70 -22.49 -63.92
CA VAL A 585 -19.80 -23.92 -64.27
C VAL A 585 -21.21 -24.45 -64.06
N ILE A 586 -21.88 -23.96 -63.02
CA ILE A 586 -23.27 -24.28 -62.70
C ILE A 586 -24.01 -22.95 -62.67
N PRO A 587 -24.38 -22.39 -63.84
CA PRO A 587 -25.24 -21.22 -63.88
C PRO A 587 -26.46 -21.58 -63.05
N ARG A 588 -26.76 -20.79 -62.01
CA ARG A 588 -28.08 -20.87 -61.40
C ARG A 588 -29.04 -20.69 -62.56
N ASP A 589 -29.89 -21.68 -62.83
CA ASP A 589 -31.01 -21.53 -63.75
C ASP A 589 -31.63 -20.19 -63.39
N GLN A 590 -31.38 -19.18 -64.24
CA GLN A 590 -32.12 -17.94 -64.17
C GLN A 590 -33.47 -18.40 -64.64
N GLY A 591 -34.28 -18.86 -63.68
CA GLY A 591 -35.57 -19.48 -63.94
C GLY A 591 -36.22 -18.64 -65.02
N ASP A 592 -36.47 -19.27 -66.15
CA ASP A 592 -37.11 -18.64 -67.30
C ASP A 592 -38.24 -17.80 -66.73
N GLY A 593 -38.05 -16.48 -66.78
CA GLY A 593 -39.09 -15.49 -66.53
C GLY A 593 -40.10 -15.54 -67.66
N ASN A 594 -40.53 -16.74 -68.03
CA ASN A 594 -41.52 -17.01 -69.03
C ASN A 594 -42.88 -17.15 -68.34
N GLN A 595 -43.51 -15.98 -68.21
CA GLN A 595 -44.91 -15.73 -68.53
C GLN A 595 -45.97 -16.59 -67.82
N GLY A 596 -46.55 -15.98 -66.79
CA GLY A 596 -47.99 -15.92 -66.59
C GLY A 596 -48.41 -14.46 -66.53
#